data_AF-A0AAD9FY45-F1
#
_entry.id   AF-A0AAD9FY45-F1
#
_cell.length_a   1.000
_cell.length_b   1.000
_cell.length_c   1.000
_cell.angle_alpha   90.00
_cell.angle_beta   90.00
_cell.angle_gamma   90.00
#
_symmetry.space_group_name_H-M   'P 1'
#
loop_
_entity.id
_entity.type
_entity.pdbx_description
1 polymer ?
#
loop_
_entity_poly.entity_id
_entity_poly.type
_entity_poly.pdbx_seq_one_letter_code
_entity_poly.pdbx_strand_id
1 'polypeptide(L)'
;MFERPGKLSDPLPRPYPNDEAAAAANNGAIPPDLSLMVKSRHAGADYLFALLTGYVDPPEGTELLEGLYYNPYFGGGAIAMERQLQDGQIEYEDGTPCTTSQMAKDVSVFLAWAAEPEHDVRKKMGMQTTIALLALCALTGYYKRLKWSPLKTRKITYTK
;
A
#
# COMPACT_ATOMS: atom_id res chain seq x y z
N MET A 1 -3.35 -23.10 30.54
CA MET A 1 -3.41 -21.76 29.87
C MET A 1 -4.76 -21.16 30.23
N PHE A 2 -4.86 -19.86 30.51
CA PHE A 2 -6.14 -19.20 30.80
C PHE A 2 -6.34 -18.02 29.85
N GLU A 3 -7.60 -17.76 29.48
CA GLU A 3 -7.96 -16.62 28.66
C GLU A 3 -8.08 -15.36 29.53
N ARG A 4 -7.67 -14.21 28.97
CA ARG A 4 -7.80 -12.91 29.63
C ARG A 4 -8.30 -11.86 28.64
N PRO A 5 -8.95 -10.79 29.11
CA PRO A 5 -9.23 -9.63 28.29
C PRO A 5 -7.95 -9.05 27.66
N GLY A 6 -8.07 -8.58 26.43
CA GLY A 6 -7.00 -7.93 25.67
C GLY A 6 -6.55 -6.61 26.29
N LYS A 7 -5.30 -6.22 26.01
CA LYS A 7 -4.69 -4.94 26.41
C LYS A 7 -4.04 -4.27 25.20
N LEU A 8 -3.72 -2.98 25.31
CA LEU A 8 -3.11 -2.19 24.22
C LEU A 8 -1.78 -2.75 23.68
N SER A 9 -1.05 -3.53 24.49
CA SER A 9 0.21 -4.16 24.07
C SER A 9 0.02 -5.47 23.31
N ASP A 10 -1.20 -6.02 23.26
CA ASP A 10 -1.47 -7.27 22.58
C ASP A 10 -1.62 -7.03 21.06
N PRO A 11 -1.12 -7.93 20.21
CA PRO A 11 -1.33 -7.85 18.78
C PRO A 11 -2.80 -8.13 18.42
N LEU A 12 -3.19 -7.82 17.18
CA LEU A 12 -4.47 -8.26 16.65
C LEU A 12 -4.55 -9.79 16.68
N PRO A 13 -5.67 -10.37 17.15
CA PRO A 13 -5.82 -11.82 17.25
C PRO A 13 -5.86 -12.45 15.86
N ARG A 14 -5.26 -13.65 15.73
CA ARG A 14 -5.32 -14.42 14.48
C ARG A 14 -6.68 -15.11 14.36
N PRO A 15 -7.29 -15.13 13.16
CA PRO A 15 -8.57 -15.81 12.94
C PRO A 15 -8.43 -17.34 12.98
N TYR A 16 -7.25 -17.85 12.62
CA TYR A 16 -6.93 -19.28 12.61
C TYR A 16 -5.68 -19.56 13.45
N PRO A 17 -5.58 -20.74 14.09
CA PRO A 17 -4.41 -21.13 14.86
C PRO A 17 -3.17 -21.38 13.98
N ASN A 18 -3.37 -21.87 12.76
CA ASN A 18 -2.34 -22.22 11.78
C ASN A 18 -2.90 -22.21 10.34
N ASP A 19 -1.99 -22.41 9.37
CA ASP A 19 -2.29 -22.36 7.95
C ASP A 19 -3.16 -23.54 7.50
N GLU A 20 -3.01 -24.72 8.10
CA GLU A 20 -3.82 -25.90 7.78
C GLU A 20 -5.29 -25.69 8.17
N ALA A 21 -5.56 -25.08 9.33
CA ALA A 21 -6.90 -24.71 9.74
C ALA A 21 -7.50 -23.63 8.83
N ALA A 22 -6.69 -22.66 8.40
CA ALA A 22 -7.10 -21.64 7.45
C ALA A 22 -7.46 -22.24 6.08
N ALA A 23 -6.63 -23.15 5.55
CA ALA A 23 -6.88 -23.84 4.30
C ALA A 23 -8.14 -24.71 4.37
N ALA A 24 -8.31 -25.48 5.46
CA ALA A 24 -9.49 -26.32 5.65
C ALA A 24 -10.79 -25.51 5.67
N ALA A 25 -10.77 -24.30 6.22
CA ALA A 25 -11.94 -23.41 6.28
C ALA A 25 -12.24 -22.68 4.96
N ASN A 26 -11.29 -22.60 4.03
CA ASN A 26 -11.40 -21.78 2.81
C ASN A 26 -11.11 -22.58 1.53
N ASN A 27 -11.61 -23.83 1.44
CA ASN A 27 -11.51 -24.69 0.25
C ASN A 27 -10.06 -24.90 -0.24
N GLY A 28 -9.12 -25.02 0.69
CA GLY A 28 -7.69 -25.23 0.39
C GLY A 28 -6.89 -23.94 0.14
N ALA A 29 -7.56 -22.78 0.01
CA ALA A 29 -6.88 -21.50 -0.10
C ALA A 29 -6.50 -20.97 1.28
N ILE A 30 -5.32 -20.35 1.40
CA ILE A 30 -4.87 -19.72 2.64
C ILE A 30 -5.03 -18.20 2.49
N PRO A 31 -5.91 -17.54 3.27
CA PRO A 31 -5.99 -16.09 3.29
C PRO A 31 -4.64 -15.49 3.71
N PRO A 32 -4.02 -14.63 2.89
CA PRO A 32 -2.72 -14.06 3.22
C PRO A 32 -2.83 -13.04 4.36
N ASP A 33 -1.76 -12.91 5.15
CA ASP A 33 -1.66 -11.84 6.15
C ASP A 33 -1.71 -10.45 5.50
N LEU A 34 -2.52 -9.56 6.06
CA LEU A 34 -2.81 -8.26 5.45
C LEU A 34 -1.85 -7.15 5.90
N SER A 35 -0.96 -7.40 6.87
CA SER A 35 -0.12 -6.36 7.49
C SER A 35 0.73 -5.60 6.47
N LEU A 36 1.22 -6.29 5.43
CA LEU A 36 2.06 -5.71 4.37
C LEU A 36 1.40 -5.78 2.99
N MET A 37 0.08 -5.99 2.93
CA MET A 37 -0.59 -6.33 1.68
C MET A 37 -0.37 -5.27 0.58
N VAL A 38 -0.49 -3.99 0.94
CA VAL A 38 -0.27 -2.84 0.05
C VAL A 38 1.14 -2.80 -0.53
N LYS A 39 2.17 -3.30 0.17
CA LYS A 39 3.55 -3.35 -0.34
C LYS A 39 3.87 -4.65 -1.06
N SER A 40 3.13 -5.72 -0.75
CA SER A 40 3.35 -7.06 -1.29
C SER A 40 2.75 -7.28 -2.68
N ARG A 41 1.98 -6.31 -3.19
CA ARG A 41 1.31 -6.38 -4.50
C ARG A 41 1.68 -5.17 -5.34
N HIS A 42 1.78 -5.37 -6.65
CA HIS A 42 1.95 -4.28 -7.60
C HIS A 42 0.75 -3.33 -7.54
N ALA A 43 1.00 -2.03 -7.77
CA ALA A 43 0.01 -0.95 -7.62
C ALA A 43 -0.60 -0.77 -6.22
N GLY A 44 -0.24 -1.59 -5.23
CA GLY A 44 -0.54 -1.41 -3.82
C GLY A 44 -2.01 -1.13 -3.50
N ALA A 45 -2.29 0.04 -2.93
CA ALA A 45 -3.65 0.41 -2.52
C ALA A 45 -4.62 0.48 -3.71
N ASP A 46 -4.15 0.89 -4.89
CA ASP A 46 -4.98 0.94 -6.11
C ASP A 46 -5.42 -0.46 -6.54
N TYR A 47 -4.51 -1.44 -6.43
CA TYR A 47 -4.82 -2.85 -6.69
C TYR A 47 -5.87 -3.38 -5.71
N LEU A 48 -5.75 -3.08 -4.41
CA LEU A 48 -6.72 -3.54 -3.42
C LEU A 48 -8.10 -2.93 -3.63
N PHE A 49 -8.17 -1.63 -3.91
CA PHE A 49 -9.43 -0.97 -4.22
C PHE A 49 -10.10 -1.59 -5.44
N ALA A 50 -9.34 -1.78 -6.53
CA ALA A 50 -9.83 -2.39 -7.75
C ALA A 50 -10.27 -3.84 -7.55
N LEU A 51 -9.51 -4.63 -6.78
CA LEU A 51 -9.86 -6.01 -6.44
C LEU A 51 -11.18 -6.06 -5.66
N LEU A 52 -11.35 -5.25 -4.61
CA LEU A 52 -12.53 -5.28 -3.75
C LEU A 52 -13.81 -4.79 -4.45
N THR A 53 -13.68 -3.87 -5.42
CA THR A 53 -14.81 -3.31 -6.17
C THR A 53 -15.07 -3.96 -7.52
N GLY A 54 -14.13 -4.77 -8.01
CA GLY A 54 -14.09 -5.28 -9.38
C GLY A 54 -14.75 -6.64 -9.62
N TYR A 55 -15.45 -7.19 -8.64
CA TYR A 55 -16.18 -8.46 -8.82
C TYR A 55 -17.30 -8.29 -9.85
N VAL A 56 -17.24 -9.09 -10.93
CA VAL A 56 -18.20 -9.11 -12.03
C VAL A 56 -18.43 -10.56 -12.48
N ASP A 57 -19.48 -10.79 -13.24
CA ASP A 57 -19.74 -12.11 -13.82
C ASP A 57 -18.63 -12.51 -14.81
N PRO A 58 -18.28 -13.82 -14.87
CA PRO A 58 -17.26 -14.30 -15.79
C PRO A 58 -17.68 -14.04 -17.25
N PRO A 59 -16.74 -13.62 -18.13
CA PRO A 59 -17.05 -13.45 -19.54
C PRO A 59 -17.36 -14.80 -20.19
N GLU A 60 -18.11 -14.76 -21.29
CA GLU A 60 -18.50 -15.97 -22.02
C GLU A 60 -17.29 -16.89 -22.33
N GLY A 61 -17.46 -18.19 -22.08
CA GLY A 61 -16.41 -19.19 -22.29
C GLY A 61 -15.42 -19.36 -21.14
N THR A 62 -15.55 -18.60 -20.04
CA THR A 62 -14.73 -18.79 -18.84
C THR A 62 -15.43 -19.73 -17.86
N GLU A 63 -14.95 -20.96 -17.75
CA GLU A 63 -15.41 -21.92 -16.73
C GLU A 63 -14.55 -21.79 -15.47
N LEU A 64 -15.19 -21.54 -14.33
CA LEU A 64 -14.53 -21.50 -13.03
C LEU A 64 -14.70 -22.84 -12.30
N LEU A 65 -13.68 -23.24 -11.56
CA LEU A 65 -13.81 -24.34 -10.62
C LEU A 65 -14.75 -23.94 -9.47
N GLU A 66 -15.42 -24.92 -8.90
CA GLU A 66 -16.30 -24.72 -7.76
C GLU A 66 -15.56 -24.06 -6.59
N GLY A 67 -16.17 -23.03 -6.00
CA GLY A 67 -15.57 -22.23 -4.93
C GLY A 67 -14.62 -21.12 -5.38
N LEU A 68 -14.42 -20.93 -6.70
CA LEU A 68 -13.72 -19.77 -7.25
C LEU A 68 -14.70 -18.74 -7.81
N TYR A 69 -14.31 -17.48 -7.73
CA TYR A 69 -15.07 -16.31 -8.17
C TYR A 69 -14.28 -15.55 -9.23
N TYR A 70 -14.99 -14.89 -10.15
CA TYR A 70 -14.33 -14.11 -11.18
C TYR A 70 -13.96 -12.71 -10.68
N ASN A 71 -12.72 -12.30 -10.93
CA ASN A 71 -12.25 -10.94 -10.72
C ASN A 71 -11.15 -10.60 -11.74
N PRO A 72 -11.37 -9.64 -12.66
CA PRO A 72 -10.42 -9.31 -13.73
C PRO A 72 -9.11 -8.71 -13.23
N TYR A 73 -9.07 -8.18 -12.01
CA TYR A 73 -7.85 -7.63 -11.42
C TYR A 73 -6.98 -8.70 -10.76
N PHE A 74 -7.54 -9.86 -10.41
CA PHE A 74 -6.77 -10.95 -9.86
C PHE A 74 -5.98 -11.68 -10.95
N GLY A 75 -4.74 -12.07 -10.65
CA GLY A 75 -3.89 -12.78 -11.61
C GLY A 75 -4.54 -14.12 -12.00
N GLY A 76 -4.88 -14.27 -13.28
CA GLY A 76 -5.58 -15.46 -13.79
C GLY A 76 -7.12 -15.39 -13.73
N GLY A 77 -7.69 -14.29 -13.24
CA GLY A 77 -9.14 -14.02 -13.28
C GLY A 77 -9.99 -14.81 -12.26
N ALA A 78 -9.49 -15.91 -11.70
CA ALA A 78 -10.20 -16.75 -10.74
C ALA A 78 -9.61 -16.61 -9.33
N ILE A 79 -10.41 -16.17 -8.36
CA ILE A 79 -9.99 -15.95 -6.96
C ILE A 79 -10.86 -16.78 -6.00
N ALA A 80 -10.28 -17.37 -4.96
CA ALA A 80 -11.01 -18.14 -3.95
C ALA A 80 -11.79 -17.27 -2.93
N MET A 81 -11.64 -15.96 -3.00
CA MET A 81 -12.31 -15.00 -2.13
C MET A 81 -13.62 -14.56 -2.78
N GLU A 82 -14.74 -14.74 -2.08
CA GLU A 82 -16.04 -14.20 -2.49
C GLU A 82 -16.08 -12.67 -2.37
N ARG A 83 -17.04 -12.01 -3.01
CA ARG A 83 -17.30 -10.58 -2.84
C ARG A 83 -17.68 -10.26 -1.39
N GLN A 84 -16.72 -9.72 -0.64
CA GLN A 84 -16.88 -9.43 0.79
C GLN A 84 -17.62 -8.13 1.11
N LEU A 85 -17.68 -7.18 0.15
CA LEU A 85 -18.26 -5.86 0.37
C LEU A 85 -19.59 -5.69 -0.37
N GLN A 86 -20.61 -5.28 0.38
CA GLN A 86 -21.95 -4.99 -0.12
C GLN A 86 -22.45 -3.64 0.44
N ASP A 87 -23.28 -2.93 -0.33
CA ASP A 87 -23.79 -1.62 0.10
C ASP A 87 -24.63 -1.76 1.38
N GLY A 88 -24.42 -0.89 2.36
CA GLY A 88 -25.15 -0.89 3.63
C GLY A 88 -24.76 -2.01 4.60
N GLN A 89 -23.64 -2.71 4.39
CA GLN A 89 -23.22 -3.84 5.22
C GLN A 89 -22.83 -3.44 6.65
N ILE A 90 -22.37 -2.21 6.87
CA ILE A 90 -22.01 -1.67 8.18
C ILE A 90 -22.59 -0.27 8.37
N GLU A 91 -22.69 0.17 9.62
CA GLU A 91 -23.01 1.55 9.97
C GLU A 91 -21.74 2.25 10.46
N TYR A 92 -21.36 3.34 9.80
CA TYR A 92 -20.23 4.15 10.24
C TYR A 92 -20.62 5.03 11.43
N GLU A 93 -19.74 5.11 12.43
CA GLU A 93 -19.95 5.91 13.65
C GLU A 93 -20.10 7.42 13.38
N ASP A 94 -19.54 7.90 12.27
CA ASP A 94 -19.58 9.30 11.85
C ASP A 94 -20.76 9.64 10.92
N GLY A 95 -21.61 8.65 10.59
CA GLY A 95 -22.75 8.81 9.70
C GLY A 95 -22.41 8.86 8.21
N THR A 96 -21.17 8.52 7.81
CA THR A 96 -20.80 8.39 6.39
C THR A 96 -21.69 7.35 5.70
N PRO A 97 -22.17 7.61 4.46
CA PRO A 97 -22.90 6.59 3.69
C PRO A 97 -22.03 5.37 3.41
N CYS A 98 -22.48 4.19 3.85
CA CYS A 98 -21.75 2.94 3.68
C CYS A 98 -21.98 2.31 2.30
N THR A 99 -21.34 2.88 1.27
CA THR A 99 -21.27 2.24 -0.06
C THR A 99 -20.06 1.32 -0.18
N THR A 100 -20.12 0.36 -1.09
CA THR A 100 -19.04 -0.56 -1.45
C THR A 100 -17.73 0.13 -1.79
N SER A 101 -17.78 1.18 -2.62
CA SER A 101 -16.61 1.97 -2.97
C SER A 101 -16.06 2.76 -1.78
N GLN A 102 -16.92 3.26 -0.90
CA GLN A 102 -16.50 3.95 0.32
C GLN A 102 -15.76 2.99 1.26
N MET A 103 -16.32 1.81 1.54
CA MET A 103 -15.65 0.77 2.35
C MET A 103 -14.33 0.32 1.73
N ALA A 104 -14.31 0.05 0.41
CA ALA A 104 -13.09 -0.38 -0.27
C ALA A 104 -11.98 0.67 -0.17
N LYS A 105 -12.33 1.95 -0.30
CA LYS A 105 -11.39 3.07 -0.11
C LYS A 105 -10.85 3.08 1.32
N ASP A 106 -11.73 3.04 2.32
CA ASP A 106 -11.34 3.17 3.72
C ASP A 106 -10.45 2.01 4.18
N VAL A 107 -10.81 0.77 3.81
CA VAL A 107 -9.98 -0.42 4.07
C VAL A 107 -8.64 -0.33 3.35
N SER A 108 -8.61 0.12 2.10
CA SER A 108 -7.33 0.26 1.35
C SER A 108 -6.41 1.30 1.98
N VAL A 109 -6.96 2.42 2.47
CA VAL A 109 -6.20 3.45 3.20
C VAL A 109 -5.71 2.92 4.54
N PHE A 110 -6.55 2.19 5.28
CA PHE A 110 -6.15 1.56 6.53
C PHE A 110 -5.00 0.56 6.32
N LEU A 111 -5.08 -0.30 5.30
CA LEU A 111 -4.02 -1.25 4.97
C LEU A 111 -2.75 -0.57 4.46
N ALA A 112 -2.86 0.61 3.82
CA ALA A 112 -1.71 1.41 3.44
C ALA A 112 -0.98 1.96 4.69
N TRP A 113 -1.73 2.42 5.69
CA TRP A 113 -1.17 2.80 6.99
C TRP A 113 -0.56 1.60 7.73
N ALA A 114 -1.23 0.46 7.76
CA ALA A 114 -0.73 -0.75 8.43
C ALA A 114 0.62 -1.20 7.83
N ALA A 115 0.78 -1.08 6.51
CA ALA A 115 2.00 -1.45 5.81
C ALA A 115 3.13 -0.40 5.92
N GLU A 116 2.80 0.88 6.11
CA GLU A 116 3.75 1.99 6.23
C GLU A 116 3.33 2.99 7.33
N PRO A 117 3.43 2.62 8.62
CA PRO A 117 3.02 3.49 9.72
C PRO A 117 3.89 4.75 9.82
N GLU A 118 5.11 4.75 9.25
CA GLU A 118 6.02 5.88 9.21
C GLU A 118 5.73 6.88 8.08
N HIS A 119 4.74 6.63 7.21
CA HIS A 119 4.47 7.38 5.99
C HIS A 119 4.45 8.91 6.19
N ASP A 120 3.72 9.39 7.20
CA ASP A 120 3.53 10.83 7.43
C ASP A 120 4.80 11.51 7.93
N VAL A 121 5.48 10.87 8.88
CA VAL A 121 6.75 11.35 9.43
C VAL A 121 7.83 11.34 8.34
N ARG A 122 7.89 10.26 7.55
CA ARG A 122 8.82 10.11 6.43
C ARG A 122 8.65 11.20 5.38
N LYS A 123 7.41 11.51 4.98
CA LYS A 123 7.14 12.60 4.02
C LYS A 123 7.47 13.98 4.58
N LYS A 124 7.14 14.23 5.85
CA LYS A 124 7.50 15.49 6.54
C LYS A 124 9.02 15.68 6.58
N MET A 125 9.76 14.67 7.02
CA MET A 125 11.23 14.69 7.05
C MET A 125 11.82 14.83 5.65
N GLY A 126 11.26 14.14 4.66
CA GLY A 126 11.69 14.22 3.26
C GLY A 126 11.56 15.64 2.70
N MET A 127 10.46 16.33 2.97
CA MET A 127 10.27 17.72 2.57
C MET A 127 11.32 18.65 3.21
N GLN A 128 11.51 18.57 4.53
CA GLN A 128 12.50 19.37 5.25
C GLN A 128 13.92 19.14 4.73
N THR A 129 14.28 17.87 4.52
CA THR A 129 15.59 17.47 4.02
C THR A 129 15.81 17.97 2.59
N THR A 130 14.81 17.86 1.72
CA THR A 130 14.91 18.33 0.32
C THR A 130 15.16 19.83 0.25
N ILE A 131 14.44 20.62 1.04
CA ILE A 131 14.65 22.09 1.11
C ILE A 131 16.07 22.41 1.59
N ALA A 132 16.54 21.75 2.64
CA ALA A 132 17.90 21.95 3.15
C ALA A 132 18.98 21.59 2.12
N LEU A 133 18.81 20.47 1.40
CA LEU A 133 19.74 20.04 0.36
C LEU A 133 19.75 20.97 -0.85
N LEU A 134 18.60 21.52 -1.25
CA LEU A 134 18.52 22.52 -2.32
C LEU A 134 19.26 23.82 -1.95
N ALA A 135 19.06 24.30 -0.72
CA ALA A 135 19.79 25.46 -0.21
C ALA A 135 21.31 25.20 -0.17
N LEU A 136 21.72 24.03 0.33
CA LEU A 136 23.12 23.64 0.37
C LEU A 136 23.72 23.51 -1.05
N CYS A 137 22.98 22.94 -1.99
CA CYS A 137 23.38 22.82 -3.39
C CYS A 137 23.60 24.20 -4.04
N ALA A 138 22.69 25.16 -3.78
CA ALA A 138 22.85 26.53 -4.27
C ALA A 138 24.09 27.22 -3.68
N LEU A 139 24.30 27.11 -2.35
CA LEU A 139 25.45 27.69 -1.66
C LEU A 139 26.77 27.10 -2.13
N THR A 140 26.85 25.77 -2.21
CA THR A 140 28.06 25.07 -2.68
C THR A 140 28.30 25.31 -4.16
N GLY A 141 27.25 25.36 -4.98
CA GLY A 141 27.33 25.73 -6.40
C GLY A 141 27.88 27.14 -6.61
N TYR A 142 27.42 28.10 -5.80
CA TYR A 142 27.96 29.47 -5.78
C TYR A 142 29.43 29.48 -5.33
N TYR A 143 29.73 28.85 -4.20
CA TYR A 143 31.09 28.75 -3.67
C TYR A 143 32.07 28.15 -4.69
N LYS A 144 31.65 27.10 -5.39
CA LYS A 144 32.43 26.48 -6.47
C LYS A 144 32.71 27.46 -7.60
N ARG A 145 31.71 28.24 -8.05
CA ARG A 145 31.93 29.26 -9.08
C ARG A 145 32.88 30.36 -8.61
N LEU A 146 32.74 30.80 -7.36
CA LEU A 146 33.60 31.82 -6.75
C LEU A 146 35.06 31.35 -6.71
N LYS A 147 35.33 30.15 -6.20
CA LYS A 147 36.70 29.61 -6.10
C LYS A 147 37.35 29.30 -7.44
N TRP A 148 36.56 28.85 -8.42
CA TRP A 148 37.07 28.55 -9.76
C TRP A 148 37.12 29.79 -10.67
N SER A 149 36.59 30.93 -10.23
CA SER A 149 36.55 32.16 -11.03
C SER A 149 37.93 32.55 -11.58
N PRO A 150 39.03 32.60 -10.78
CA PRO A 150 40.34 33.02 -11.29
C PRO A 150 40.90 32.09 -12.37
N LEU A 151 40.69 30.78 -12.25
CA LEU A 151 41.12 29.81 -13.25
C LEU A 151 40.28 29.89 -14.52
N LYS A 152 39.00 30.22 -14.40
CA LYS A 152 38.09 30.36 -15.54
C LYS A 152 38.27 31.66 -16.31
N THR A 153 38.70 32.73 -15.64
CA THR A 153 38.92 34.05 -16.25
C THR A 153 40.38 34.34 -16.61
N ARG A 154 41.31 33.42 -16.31
CA ARG A 154 42.73 33.60 -16.65
C ARG A 154 42.93 33.76 -18.15
N LYS A 155 43.81 34.69 -18.54
CA LYS A 155 44.33 34.82 -19.90
C LYS A 155 45.73 34.21 -19.92
N ILE A 156 46.04 33.41 -20.93
CA ILE A 156 47.34 32.75 -21.07
C ILE A 156 47.98 33.26 -22.35
N THR A 157 49.22 33.73 -22.24
CA THR A 157 50.04 34.13 -23.39
C THR A 157 51.29 33.26 -23.40
N TYR A 158 51.57 32.63 -24.54
CA TYR A 158 52.79 31.86 -24.74
C TYR A 158 53.82 32.73 -25.46
N THR A 159 54.95 33.00 -24.80
CA THR A 159 56.09 33.71 -25.39
C THR A 159 57.16 32.68 -25.73
N LYS A 160 57.67 32.76 -26.96
CA LYS A 160 58.63 31.81 -27.53
C LYS A 160 60.05 32.17 -27.15
#